data_AF-A0A8H9Z8M0-F1
#
_entry.id   AF-A0A8H9Z8M0-F1
#
_cell.length_a   1.000
_cell.length_b   1.000
_cell.length_c   1.000
_cell.angle_alpha   90.00
_cell.angle_beta   90.00
_cell.angle_gamma   90.00
#
_symmetry.space_group_name_H-M   'P 1'
#
loop_
_entity.id
_entity.type
_entity.pdbx_description
1 polymer ?
#
loop_
_entity_poly.entity_id
_entity_poly.type
_entity_poly.pdbx_seq_one_letter_code
_entity_poly.pdbx_strand_id
1 'polypeptide(L)'
;MDGWQLAELAGLKQAARGQITQDTWQKNSARAIRLTVDEIDERAILAHEAWHPDHYDFGWDRILKWKNRPAHARALDIALWHDDQLAGMCWASPQASKEKIMVLYLQRNPDSTLPTRGYVAPLCLSGVRYYALMLGLQWVVIRNPLPQARAAYELDGFRQVKGIGLAYELTRGYASPTLEGLPNGE
;
A
#
# COMPACT_ATOMS: atom_id res chain seq x y z
N MET A 1 -3.52 23.92 -8.35
CA MET A 1 -3.83 22.67 -9.03
C MET A 1 -5.26 22.79 -9.49
N ASP A 2 -5.49 22.72 -10.79
CA ASP A 2 -6.81 22.90 -11.37
C ASP A 2 -7.65 21.61 -11.30
N GLY A 3 -8.91 21.68 -11.73
CA GLY A 3 -9.82 20.54 -11.71
C GLY A 3 -9.40 19.40 -12.64
N TRP A 4 -8.67 19.70 -13.72
CA TRP A 4 -8.20 18.68 -14.66
C TRP A 4 -7.07 17.86 -14.06
N GLN A 5 -6.10 18.51 -13.42
CA GLN A 5 -5.02 17.86 -12.68
C GLN A 5 -5.54 16.98 -11.53
N LEU A 6 -6.61 17.42 -10.85
CA LEU A 6 -7.25 16.61 -9.80
C LEU A 6 -7.93 15.36 -10.37
N ALA A 7 -8.63 15.48 -11.50
CA ALA A 7 -9.25 14.34 -12.18
C ALA A 7 -8.23 13.34 -12.72
N GLU A 8 -7.13 13.84 -13.29
CA GLU A 8 -6.00 13.01 -13.73
C GLU A 8 -5.44 12.20 -12.55
N LEU A 9 -5.12 12.87 -11.42
CA LEU A 9 -4.63 12.19 -10.23
C LEU A 9 -5.63 11.15 -9.69
N ALA A 10 -6.93 11.43 -9.73
CA ALA A 10 -7.95 10.45 -9.34
C ALA A 10 -7.92 9.21 -10.25
N GLY A 11 -7.80 9.41 -11.56
CA GLY A 11 -7.65 8.33 -12.53
C GLY A 11 -6.39 7.48 -12.30
N LEU A 12 -5.25 8.12 -12.01
CA LEU A 12 -4.01 7.40 -11.68
C LEU A 12 -4.12 6.59 -10.38
N LYS A 13 -4.80 7.12 -9.36
CA LYS A 13 -5.05 6.37 -8.10
C LYS A 13 -5.95 5.17 -8.35
N GLN A 14 -7.03 5.34 -9.12
CA GLN A 14 -7.92 4.25 -9.48
C GLN A 14 -7.19 3.17 -10.30
N ALA A 15 -6.37 3.57 -11.27
CA ALA A 15 -5.55 2.65 -12.05
C ALA A 15 -4.58 1.86 -11.17
N ALA A 16 -3.92 2.51 -10.21
CA ALA A 16 -3.00 1.85 -9.28
C ALA A 16 -3.69 0.78 -8.43
N ARG A 17 -4.89 1.06 -7.93
CA ARG A 17 -5.71 0.08 -7.18
C ARG A 17 -6.14 -1.08 -8.09
N GLY A 18 -6.59 -0.78 -9.30
CA GLY A 18 -6.98 -1.79 -10.29
C GLY A 18 -5.86 -2.76 -10.66
N GLN A 19 -4.60 -2.29 -10.72
CA GLN A 19 -3.45 -3.15 -10.97
C GLN A 19 -3.19 -4.15 -9.84
N ILE A 20 -3.49 -3.82 -8.57
CA ILE A 20 -3.37 -4.78 -7.46
C ILE A 20 -4.30 -5.98 -7.70
N THR A 21 -5.54 -5.69 -8.08
CA THR A 21 -6.54 -6.72 -8.38
C THR A 21 -6.08 -7.55 -9.58
N GLN A 22 -5.66 -6.91 -10.68
CA GLN A 22 -5.19 -7.60 -11.89
C GLN A 22 -3.98 -8.51 -11.64
N ASP A 23 -2.95 -8.03 -10.94
CA ASP A 23 -1.79 -8.82 -10.55
C ASP A 23 -2.20 -10.04 -9.71
N THR A 24 -3.15 -9.84 -8.79
CA THR A 24 -3.66 -10.93 -7.94
C THR A 24 -4.40 -11.96 -8.77
N TRP A 25 -5.21 -11.54 -9.75
CA TRP A 25 -5.91 -12.44 -10.68
C TRP A 25 -4.95 -13.30 -11.48
N GLN A 26 -3.85 -12.73 -11.96
CA GLN A 26 -2.83 -13.44 -12.73
C GLN A 26 -2.05 -14.46 -11.88
N LYS A 27 -1.75 -14.12 -10.62
CA LYS A 27 -0.95 -14.98 -9.73
C LYS A 27 -1.76 -16.02 -8.98
N ASN A 28 -2.98 -15.69 -8.58
CA ASN A 28 -3.84 -16.57 -7.78
C ASN A 28 -5.33 -16.19 -7.94
N SER A 29 -5.96 -16.72 -8.99
CA SER A 29 -7.34 -16.39 -9.35
C SER A 29 -8.35 -16.73 -8.26
N ALA A 30 -8.12 -17.78 -7.45
CA ALA A 30 -9.01 -18.14 -6.33
C ALA A 30 -9.01 -17.08 -5.22
N ARG A 31 -7.85 -16.46 -4.92
CA ARG A 31 -7.74 -15.36 -3.96
C ARG A 31 -8.28 -14.05 -4.53
N ALA A 32 -8.08 -13.83 -5.82
CA ALA A 32 -8.48 -12.61 -6.50
C ALA A 32 -10.00 -12.40 -6.52
N ILE A 33 -10.79 -13.48 -6.58
CA ILE A 33 -12.27 -13.44 -6.52
C ILE A 33 -12.79 -12.79 -5.23
N ARG A 34 -12.02 -12.88 -4.14
CA ARG A 34 -12.43 -12.43 -2.80
C ARG A 34 -11.78 -11.13 -2.37
N LEU A 35 -10.82 -10.62 -3.16
CA LEU A 35 -10.05 -9.42 -2.85
C LEU A 35 -10.73 -8.18 -3.46
N THR A 36 -11.05 -7.20 -2.63
CA THR A 36 -11.47 -5.87 -3.08
C THR A 36 -10.43 -4.83 -2.66
N VAL A 37 -10.13 -3.89 -3.56
CA VAL A 37 -9.10 -2.85 -3.38
C VAL A 37 -9.75 -1.49 -3.59
N ASP A 38 -10.00 -0.78 -2.50
CA ASP A 38 -10.73 0.49 -2.50
C ASP A 38 -9.87 1.64 -1.96
N GLU A 39 -10.46 2.82 -1.95
CA GLU A 39 -9.90 3.95 -1.20
C GLU A 39 -10.20 3.84 0.30
N ILE A 40 -9.50 4.62 1.11
CA ILE A 40 -9.82 4.73 2.54
C ILE A 40 -11.01 5.70 2.66
N ASP A 41 -12.16 5.16 3.00
CA ASP A 41 -13.43 5.84 3.23
C ASP A 41 -13.92 5.62 4.67
N GLU A 42 -15.12 6.10 5.00
CA GLU A 42 -15.73 5.93 6.32
C GLU A 42 -15.94 4.45 6.67
N ARG A 43 -16.28 3.59 5.69
CA ARG A 43 -16.44 2.15 5.88
C ARG A 43 -15.12 1.52 6.33
N ALA A 44 -14.01 1.89 5.70
CA ALA A 44 -12.68 1.41 6.08
C ALA A 44 -12.28 1.87 7.49
N ILE A 45 -12.57 3.13 7.85
CA ILE A 45 -12.29 3.63 9.21
C ILE A 45 -13.11 2.88 10.26
N LEU A 46 -14.42 2.71 10.05
CA LEU A 46 -15.29 1.97 10.97
C LEU A 46 -14.86 0.51 11.12
N ALA A 47 -14.47 -0.15 10.02
CA ALA A 47 -13.98 -1.52 10.08
C ALA A 47 -12.62 -1.62 10.81
N HIS A 48 -11.77 -0.60 10.70
CA HIS A 48 -10.52 -0.51 11.46
C HIS A 48 -10.76 -0.32 12.97
N GLU A 49 -11.81 0.37 13.41
CA GLU A 49 -12.12 0.53 14.84
C GLU A 49 -12.36 -0.81 15.56
N ALA A 50 -12.76 -1.85 14.82
CA ALA A 50 -12.91 -3.21 15.33
C ALA A 50 -11.56 -3.96 15.49
N TRP A 51 -10.43 -3.38 15.05
CA TRP A 51 -9.12 -3.96 15.27
C TRP A 51 -8.74 -3.81 16.75
N HIS A 52 -9.00 -4.87 17.53
CA HIS A 52 -8.62 -5.00 18.94
C HIS A 52 -7.13 -4.73 19.17
N PRO A 53 -6.74 -4.25 20.38
CA PRO A 53 -5.80 -3.14 20.54
C PRO A 53 -4.45 -3.45 19.92
N ASP A 54 -4.20 -2.84 18.77
CA ASP A 54 -2.86 -2.75 18.21
C ASP A 54 -2.09 -1.68 19.01
N HIS A 55 -0.82 -1.96 19.31
CA HIS A 55 -0.02 -1.08 20.18
C HIS A 55 0.36 0.27 19.54
N TYR A 56 0.00 0.47 18.26
CA TYR A 56 0.40 1.63 17.48
C TYR A 56 -0.82 2.32 16.87
N ASP A 57 -1.12 3.53 17.38
CA ASP A 57 -2.10 4.41 16.77
C ASP A 57 -1.50 5.14 15.55
N PHE A 58 -1.92 4.73 14.35
CA PHE A 58 -1.55 5.39 13.09
C PHE A 58 -2.41 6.63 12.78
N GLY A 59 -3.47 6.89 13.55
CA GLY A 59 -4.39 8.01 13.35
C GLY A 59 -5.14 7.93 12.02
N TRP A 60 -5.64 6.74 11.65
CA TRP A 60 -6.36 6.52 10.39
C TRP A 60 -7.57 7.42 10.21
N ASP A 61 -8.27 7.77 11.30
CA ASP A 61 -9.39 8.73 11.33
C ASP A 61 -9.02 10.09 10.71
N ARG A 62 -7.76 10.51 10.87
CA ARG A 62 -7.27 11.80 10.36
C ARG A 62 -7.13 11.80 8.85
N ILE A 63 -6.99 10.63 8.21
CA ILE A 63 -6.81 10.53 6.77
C ILE A 63 -8.01 11.08 6.02
N LEU A 64 -9.24 10.83 6.48
CA LEU A 64 -10.46 11.36 5.84
C LEU A 64 -10.45 12.89 5.78
N LYS A 65 -9.90 13.54 6.81
CA LYS A 65 -9.76 15.01 6.88
C LYS A 65 -8.60 15.54 6.03
N TRP A 66 -7.57 14.72 5.80
CA TRP A 66 -6.34 15.14 5.11
C TRP A 66 -6.36 14.83 3.62
N LYS A 67 -6.93 13.70 3.19
CA LYS A 67 -6.87 13.24 1.80
C LYS A 67 -7.50 14.20 0.79
N ASN A 68 -8.46 15.01 1.23
CA ASN A 68 -9.12 16.03 0.42
C ASN A 68 -8.40 17.37 0.39
N ARG A 69 -7.34 17.56 1.19
CA ARG A 69 -6.57 18.81 1.18
C ARG A 69 -5.66 18.86 -0.06
N PRO A 70 -5.49 20.03 -0.70
CA PRO A 70 -4.62 20.16 -1.87
C PRO A 70 -3.19 19.64 -1.68
N ALA A 71 -2.64 19.80 -0.47
CA ALA A 71 -1.31 19.29 -0.11
C ALA A 71 -1.17 17.76 -0.18
N HIS A 72 -2.29 17.03 -0.15
CA HIS A 72 -2.34 15.57 -0.19
C HIS A 72 -3.00 15.02 -1.45
N ALA A 73 -3.30 15.86 -2.45
CA ALA A 73 -3.97 15.39 -3.66
C ALA A 73 -3.18 14.32 -4.42
N ARG A 74 -1.84 14.35 -4.33
CA ARG A 74 -0.95 13.33 -4.90
C ARG A 74 -0.73 12.12 -3.99
N ALA A 75 -1.39 12.03 -2.84
CA ALA A 75 -1.29 10.88 -1.97
C ALA A 75 -2.18 9.74 -2.47
N LEU A 76 -1.71 8.51 -2.31
CA LEU A 76 -2.43 7.29 -2.57
C LEU A 76 -2.85 6.66 -1.24
N ASP A 77 -4.14 6.42 -1.12
CA ASP A 77 -4.75 5.61 -0.08
C ASP A 77 -5.25 4.28 -0.66
N ILE A 78 -5.09 3.21 0.11
CA ILE A 78 -5.54 1.86 -0.26
C ILE A 78 -6.20 1.25 0.98
N ALA A 79 -7.42 0.76 0.82
CA ALA A 79 -8.08 -0.16 1.71
C ALA A 79 -8.16 -1.53 1.02
N LEU A 80 -7.60 -2.56 1.65
CA LEU A 80 -7.67 -3.95 1.18
C LEU A 80 -8.74 -4.69 1.96
N TRP A 81 -9.64 -5.34 1.24
CA TRP A 81 -10.73 -6.14 1.79
C TRP A 81 -10.62 -7.57 1.29
N HIS A 82 -10.98 -8.54 2.13
CA HIS A 82 -11.12 -9.93 1.74
C HIS A 82 -12.41 -10.50 2.35
N ASP A 83 -13.30 -11.03 1.51
CA ASP A 83 -14.63 -11.50 1.94
C ASP A 83 -15.36 -10.46 2.83
N ASP A 84 -15.40 -9.20 2.38
CA ASP A 84 -15.96 -8.03 3.09
C ASP A 84 -15.31 -7.65 4.43
N GLN A 85 -14.24 -8.35 4.85
CA GLN A 85 -13.46 -8.01 6.03
C GLN A 85 -12.26 -7.15 5.66
N LEU A 86 -12.07 -6.03 6.37
CA LEU A 86 -10.92 -5.16 6.15
C LEU A 86 -9.63 -5.90 6.57
N ALA A 87 -8.80 -6.18 5.58
CA ALA A 87 -7.55 -6.91 5.72
C ALA A 87 -6.35 -6.00 5.96
N GLY A 88 -6.37 -4.76 5.43
CA GLY A 88 -5.25 -3.86 5.57
C GLY A 88 -5.50 -2.47 4.99
N MET A 89 -4.65 -1.53 5.39
CA MET A 89 -4.71 -0.14 4.96
C MET A 89 -3.31 0.39 4.65
N CYS A 90 -3.20 1.26 3.65
CA CYS A 90 -1.96 1.90 3.27
C CYS A 90 -2.18 3.36 2.88
N TRP A 91 -1.29 4.22 3.36
CA TRP A 91 -1.21 5.64 2.99
C TRP A 91 0.20 5.98 2.52
N ALA A 92 0.31 6.38 1.26
CA ALA A 92 1.56 6.76 0.63
C ALA A 92 1.46 8.16 0.01
N SER A 93 2.52 8.95 0.11
CA SER A 93 2.55 10.29 -0.45
C SER A 93 3.92 10.66 -0.97
N PRO A 94 4.03 11.29 -2.15
CA PRO A 94 5.28 11.90 -2.58
C PRO A 94 5.65 13.11 -1.73
N GLN A 95 4.70 13.65 -0.93
CA GLN A 95 4.83 14.92 -0.24
C GLN A 95 5.31 16.00 -1.24
N ALA A 96 6.40 16.70 -0.95
CA ALA A 96 7.01 17.66 -1.86
C ALA A 96 8.09 17.06 -2.80
N SER A 97 8.30 15.74 -2.76
CA SER A 97 9.36 15.11 -3.56
C SER A 97 8.96 14.98 -5.04
N LYS A 98 9.97 15.14 -5.90
CA LYS A 98 9.92 14.85 -7.33
C LYS A 98 10.50 13.49 -7.69
N GLU A 99 11.13 12.80 -6.74
CA GLU A 99 11.90 11.58 -7.00
C GLU A 99 11.35 10.35 -6.29
N LYS A 100 10.65 10.53 -5.17
CA LYS A 100 10.19 9.41 -4.32
C LYS A 100 8.75 9.53 -3.85
N ILE A 101 8.10 8.39 -3.68
CA ILE A 101 6.89 8.24 -2.87
C ILE A 101 7.26 7.63 -1.53
N MET A 102 6.69 8.14 -0.44
CA MET A 102 6.89 7.60 0.90
C MET A 102 5.65 6.85 1.35
N VAL A 103 5.79 5.58 1.70
CA VAL A 103 4.79 4.83 2.47
C VAL A 103 4.88 5.33 3.90
N LEU A 104 3.86 6.08 4.30
CA LEU A 104 3.79 6.73 5.60
C LEU A 104 3.16 5.78 6.61
N TYR A 105 2.04 5.16 6.23
CA TYR A 105 1.32 4.19 7.06
C TYR A 105 1.03 2.94 6.25
N LEU A 106 1.26 1.78 6.85
CA LEU A 106 0.92 0.48 6.31
C LEU A 106 0.60 -0.43 7.49
N GLN A 107 -0.66 -0.85 7.60
CA GLN A 107 -1.12 -1.68 8.69
C GLN A 107 -1.97 -2.82 8.13
N ARG A 108 -1.77 -4.02 8.68
CA ARG A 108 -2.63 -5.17 8.44
C ARG A 108 -3.60 -5.32 9.59
N ASN A 109 -4.73 -5.96 9.33
CA ASN A 109 -5.58 -6.48 10.38
C ASN A 109 -4.75 -7.40 11.30
N PRO A 110 -4.76 -7.19 12.63
CA PRO A 110 -3.96 -7.95 13.56
C PRO A 110 -4.34 -9.43 13.62
N ASP A 111 -5.59 -9.77 13.27
CA ASP A 111 -6.09 -11.16 13.25
C ASP A 111 -5.22 -12.05 12.36
N SER A 112 -4.53 -12.98 13.02
CA SER A 112 -3.61 -13.93 12.40
C SER A 112 -4.29 -15.05 11.63
N THR A 113 -5.60 -15.24 11.79
CA THR A 113 -6.38 -16.30 11.15
C THR A 113 -6.80 -15.92 9.72
N LEU A 114 -6.67 -14.64 9.36
CA LEU A 114 -7.06 -14.16 8.05
C LEU A 114 -6.18 -14.72 6.93
N PRO A 115 -6.77 -15.21 5.82
CA PRO A 115 -6.03 -15.69 4.65
C PRO A 115 -5.10 -14.65 4.02
N THR A 116 -5.32 -13.36 4.31
CA THR A 116 -4.53 -12.23 3.82
C THR A 116 -3.24 -12.00 4.61
N ARG A 117 -3.01 -12.76 5.70
CA ARG A 117 -1.78 -12.71 6.48
C ARG A 117 -0.56 -12.92 5.57
N GLY A 118 0.40 -12.00 5.66
CA GLY A 118 1.63 -12.05 4.86
C GLY A 118 1.51 -11.42 3.45
N TYR A 119 0.30 -11.05 3.00
CA TYR A 119 0.08 -10.51 1.65
C TYR A 119 -0.35 -9.04 1.63
N VAL A 120 -0.84 -8.50 2.76
CA VAL A 120 -1.26 -7.09 2.87
C VAL A 120 -0.13 -6.14 2.45
N ALA A 121 1.07 -6.32 3.01
CA ALA A 121 2.20 -5.43 2.71
C ALA A 121 2.62 -5.53 1.24
N PRO A 122 2.89 -6.74 0.68
CA PRO A 122 3.21 -6.88 -0.73
C PRO A 122 2.16 -6.29 -1.69
N LEU A 123 0.86 -6.49 -1.40
CA LEU A 123 -0.23 -5.97 -2.24
C LEU A 123 -0.29 -4.44 -2.22
N CYS A 124 -0.27 -3.83 -1.03
CA CYS A 124 -0.25 -2.37 -0.90
C CYS A 124 0.99 -1.78 -1.57
N LEU A 125 2.16 -2.38 -1.36
CA LEU A 125 3.40 -1.92 -1.98
C LEU A 125 3.38 -2.06 -3.50
N SER A 126 2.71 -3.08 -4.05
CA SER A 126 2.48 -3.20 -5.50
C SER A 126 1.72 -1.99 -6.04
N GLY A 127 0.59 -1.62 -5.42
CA GLY A 127 -0.18 -0.44 -5.83
C GLY A 127 0.62 0.85 -5.70
N VAL A 128 1.41 1.01 -4.62
CA VAL A 128 2.29 2.16 -4.45
C VAL A 128 3.36 2.23 -5.54
N ARG A 129 3.96 1.10 -5.92
CA ARG A 129 4.96 1.02 -7.00
C ARG A 129 4.35 1.42 -8.34
N TYR A 130 3.19 0.88 -8.71
CA TYR A 130 2.48 1.26 -9.95
C TYR A 130 2.12 2.74 -9.97
N TYR A 131 1.61 3.27 -8.86
CA TYR A 131 1.29 4.69 -8.76
C TYR A 131 2.54 5.57 -8.89
N ALA A 132 3.64 5.18 -8.26
CA ALA A 132 4.91 5.88 -8.35
C ALA A 132 5.46 5.90 -9.78
N LEU A 133 5.36 4.77 -10.51
CA LEU A 133 5.73 4.67 -11.92
C LEU A 133 4.89 5.63 -12.79
N MET A 134 3.57 5.65 -12.60
CA MET A 134 2.67 6.55 -13.32
C MET A 134 2.94 8.03 -13.02
N LEU A 135 3.40 8.35 -11.81
CA LEU A 135 3.83 9.70 -11.43
C LEU A 135 5.25 10.06 -11.91
N GLY A 136 5.96 9.15 -12.58
CA GLY A 136 7.35 9.35 -13.01
C GLY A 136 8.38 9.39 -11.88
N LEU A 137 8.06 8.79 -10.73
CA LEU A 137 8.95 8.72 -9.58
C LEU A 137 9.93 7.54 -9.73
N GLN A 138 11.07 7.63 -9.05
CA GLN A 138 12.14 6.64 -9.13
C GLN A 138 12.18 5.69 -7.93
N TRP A 139 11.66 6.13 -6.79
CA TRP A 139 11.81 5.41 -5.52
C TRP A 139 10.49 5.24 -4.78
N VAL A 140 10.31 4.07 -4.18
CA VAL A 140 9.35 3.85 -3.09
C VAL A 140 10.14 3.76 -1.79
N VAL A 141 9.77 4.54 -0.78
CA VAL A 141 10.49 4.61 0.50
C VAL A 141 9.56 4.28 1.64
N ILE A 142 9.99 3.42 2.56
CA ILE A 142 9.26 3.17 3.81
C ILE A 142 9.71 4.19 4.85
N ARG A 143 8.78 5.01 5.36
CA ARG A 143 9.10 6.01 6.37
C ARG A 143 9.03 5.38 7.75
N ASN A 144 10.12 5.45 8.51
CA ASN A 144 10.21 5.00 9.91
C ASN A 144 9.57 3.62 10.15
N PRO A 145 10.01 2.56 9.43
CA PRO A 145 9.46 1.23 9.63
C PRO A 145 9.66 0.79 11.09
N LEU A 146 8.68 0.07 11.64
CA LEU A 146 8.87 -0.63 12.90
C LEU A 146 10.06 -1.59 12.77
N PRO A 147 10.96 -1.70 13.77
CA PRO A 147 12.14 -2.56 13.68
C PRO A 147 11.83 -3.99 13.25
N GLN A 148 10.73 -4.56 13.77
CA GLN A 148 10.25 -5.90 13.44
C GLN A 148 9.73 -6.06 12.00
N ALA A 149 9.31 -4.96 11.35
CA ALA A 149 8.82 -4.98 9.97
C ALA A 149 9.96 -4.79 8.95
N ARG A 150 11.14 -4.33 9.38
CA ARG A 150 12.26 -4.02 8.50
C ARG A 150 12.70 -5.24 7.68
N ALA A 151 12.86 -6.40 8.32
CA ALA A 151 13.26 -7.63 7.64
C ALA A 151 12.27 -8.04 6.54
N ALA A 152 10.97 -7.82 6.76
CA ALA A 152 9.95 -8.12 5.76
C ALA A 152 10.10 -7.22 4.52
N TYR A 153 10.37 -5.92 4.70
CA TYR A 153 10.62 -5.03 3.57
C TYR A 153 11.92 -5.37 2.82
N GLU A 154 12.97 -5.76 3.54
CA GLU A 154 14.24 -6.16 2.93
C GLU A 154 14.08 -7.43 2.07
N LEU A 155 13.30 -8.41 2.53
CA LEU A 155 12.89 -9.57 1.73
C LEU A 155 12.07 -9.19 0.49
N ASP A 156 11.24 -8.15 0.60
CA ASP A 156 10.46 -7.57 -0.51
C ASP A 156 11.30 -6.69 -1.47
N GLY A 157 12.62 -6.70 -1.32
CA GLY A 157 13.59 -6.03 -2.21
C GLY A 157 13.92 -4.58 -1.83
N PHE A 158 13.48 -4.10 -0.66
CA PHE A 158 13.91 -2.79 -0.16
C PHE A 158 15.34 -2.88 0.39
N ARG A 159 16.08 -1.79 0.27
CA ARG A 159 17.44 -1.67 0.79
C ARG A 159 17.68 -0.31 1.39
N GLN A 160 18.58 -0.23 2.36
CA GLN A 160 19.02 1.06 2.89
C GLN A 160 19.85 1.79 1.82
N VAL A 161 19.32 2.89 1.30
CA VAL A 161 20.00 3.77 0.34
C VAL A 161 20.42 5.06 1.05
N LYS A 162 21.71 5.38 0.99
CA LYS A 162 22.26 6.60 1.61
C LYS A 162 21.57 7.85 1.04
N GLY A 163 21.06 8.70 1.93
CA GLY A 163 20.33 9.93 1.54
C GLY A 163 18.86 9.73 1.13
N ILE A 164 18.40 8.49 0.90
CA ILE A 164 17.02 8.21 0.48
C ILE A 164 16.19 7.57 1.58
N GLY A 165 16.74 6.57 2.29
CA GLY A 165 16.04 5.78 3.32
C GLY A 165 15.99 4.29 2.99
N LEU A 166 15.09 3.55 3.63
CA LEU A 166 14.77 2.18 3.25
C LEU A 166 13.92 2.23 1.98
N ALA A 167 14.51 1.90 0.84
CA ALA A 167 13.98 2.24 -0.47
C ALA A 167 14.01 1.08 -1.47
N TYR A 168 13.04 1.09 -2.38
CA TYR A 168 12.96 0.25 -3.55
C TYR A 168 13.13 1.11 -4.80
N GLU A 169 14.03 0.70 -5.70
CA GLU A 169 14.34 1.39 -6.95
C GLU A 169 13.42 0.89 -8.08
N LEU A 170 12.62 1.77 -8.67
CA LEU A 170 11.63 1.40 -9.69
C LEU A 170 12.27 1.11 -11.07
N THR A 171 13.46 1.63 -11.35
CA THR A 171 14.17 1.48 -12.63
C THR A 171 14.75 0.08 -12.85
N ARG A 172 14.80 -0.77 -11.81
CA ARG A 172 15.34 -2.14 -11.90
C ARG A 172 14.38 -3.16 -12.49
N GLY A 173 13.21 -2.73 -12.96
CA GLY A 173 12.13 -3.61 -13.40
C GLY A 173 11.44 -4.19 -12.16
N TYR A 174 10.19 -3.78 -11.92
CA TYR A 174 9.37 -4.40 -10.89
C TYR A 174 8.95 -5.80 -11.36
N ALA A 175 9.82 -6.79 -11.16
CA ALA A 175 9.40 -8.17 -11.12
C ALA A 175 8.62 -8.34 -9.82
N SER A 176 7.30 -8.23 -9.92
CA SER A 176 6.34 -8.46 -8.86
C SER A 176 6.74 -9.76 -8.12
N PRO A 177 7.06 -9.75 -6.82
CA PRO A 177 7.70 -10.91 -6.17
C PRO A 177 6.87 -12.16 -6.43
N THR A 178 7.50 -13.17 -7.01
CA THR A 178 6.97 -14.52 -7.05
C THR A 178 6.90 -14.96 -5.60
N LEU A 179 5.70 -15.29 -5.11
CA LEU A 179 5.53 -15.97 -3.82
C LEU A 179 5.97 -17.43 -3.93
N GLU A 180 7.11 -17.67 -4.58
CA GLU A 180 7.85 -18.92 -4.53
C GLU A 180 8.81 -18.81 -3.36
N GLY A 181 8.33 -19.15 -2.17
CA GLY A 181 9.14 -19.06 -0.96
C GLY A 181 8.41 -19.29 0.36
N LEU A 182 7.12 -19.66 0.34
CA LEU A 182 6.53 -20.30 1.51
C LEU A 182 6.90 -21.79 1.46
N PRO A 183 7.56 -22.34 2.50
CA PRO A 183 7.79 -23.77 2.57
C PRO A 183 6.44 -24.48 2.59
N ASN A 184 6.25 -25.41 1.67
CA ASN A 184 5.24 -26.45 1.80
C ASN A 184 5.65 -27.38 2.95
N GLY A 185 4.73 -27.64 3.88
CA GLY A 185 4.89 -28.58 4.99
C GLY A 185 5.46 -27.90 6.25
N GLU A 186 4.86 -28.05 7.43
CA GLU A 186 4.11 -29.20 7.97
C GLU A 186 2.74 -28.82 8.57
#